data_AF-A0A395J7L6-F1
#
_entry.id   AF-A0A395J7L6-F1
#
_cell.length_a   1.000
_cell.length_b   1.000
_cell.length_c   1.000
_cell.angle_alpha   90.00
_cell.angle_beta   90.00
_cell.angle_gamma   90.00
#
_symmetry.space_group_name_H-M   'P 1'
#
loop_
_entity.id
_entity.type
_entity.pdbx_description
1 polymer ?
#
loop_
_entity_poly.entity_id
_entity_poly.type
_entity_poly.pdbx_seq_one_letter_code
_entity_poly.pdbx_strand_id
1 'polypeptide(L)'
;MLPYIDAPFTYAAGILGASTDELKLITSFLLSYPFAGLLKRIPDSKPALKNLFIIGVSSFYLLGLFDLWGGTRTLAISSIGAYCIAKYVQGPFMPWIGFVFLMGHLSVNQLARQFVNDPGVVDITGAQMVLVMKLSAFCWNVADGRQPEAELSGFQKERAIKKLPGWFDFAGYVLFFPSLFAGPAFDYVDYKQWIETTMFEVPPGVDPSKKAPTRKLRKIPRSGTPAMWKAAAGLFWILLFLSFLRGTGLIS
;
A
#
# COMPACT_ATOMS: atom_id res chain seq x y z
N MET A 1 -13.76 -18.41 -3.60
CA MET A 1 -14.48 -17.33 -2.87
C MET A 1 -15.11 -17.89 -1.61
N LEU A 2 -15.11 -17.13 -0.51
CA LEU A 2 -15.88 -17.48 0.70
C LEU A 2 -17.36 -17.10 0.49
N PRO A 3 -18.30 -18.06 0.35
CA PRO A 3 -19.65 -17.80 -0.13
C PRO A 3 -20.45 -16.81 0.74
N TYR A 4 -20.18 -16.78 2.05
CA TYR A 4 -20.86 -15.87 2.98
C TYR A 4 -20.39 -14.42 2.92
N ILE A 5 -19.20 -14.15 2.36
CA ILE A 5 -18.67 -12.80 2.24
C ILE A 5 -19.22 -12.10 1.00
N ASP A 6 -19.48 -12.86 -0.08
CA ASP A 6 -19.86 -12.30 -1.38
C ASP A 6 -21.35 -11.93 -1.47
N ALA A 7 -22.23 -12.72 -0.85
CA ALA A 7 -23.68 -12.54 -0.86
C ALA A 7 -24.20 -11.11 -0.57
N PRO A 8 -23.68 -10.36 0.44
CA PRO A 8 -24.11 -8.99 0.65
C PRO A 8 -23.67 -8.03 -0.47
N PHE A 9 -22.52 -8.27 -1.11
CA PHE A 9 -22.05 -7.43 -2.21
C PHE A 9 -22.84 -7.68 -3.48
N THR A 10 -23.15 -8.93 -3.80
CA THR A 10 -23.96 -9.27 -4.98
C THR A 10 -25.37 -8.72 -4.84
N TYR A 11 -25.94 -8.76 -3.64
CA TYR A 11 -27.24 -8.16 -3.35
C TYR A 11 -27.23 -6.63 -3.51
N ALA A 12 -26.23 -5.96 -2.90
CA ALA A 12 -26.09 -4.51 -3.01
C ALA A 12 -25.81 -4.05 -4.45
N ALA A 13 -24.98 -4.79 -5.20
CA ALA A 13 -24.69 -4.55 -6.61
C ALA A 13 -25.96 -4.59 -7.46
N GLY A 14 -26.81 -5.61 -7.25
CA GLY A 14 -28.08 -5.76 -7.97
C GLY A 14 -29.07 -4.60 -7.74
N ILE A 15 -29.02 -3.96 -6.57
CA ILE A 15 -29.85 -2.78 -6.26
C ILE A 15 -29.25 -1.50 -6.86
N LEU A 16 -27.93 -1.35 -6.81
CA LEU A 16 -27.23 -0.12 -7.18
C LEU A 16 -26.87 -0.04 -8.68
N GLY A 17 -27.00 -1.15 -9.43
CA GLY A 17 -26.52 -1.23 -10.82
C GLY A 17 -25.00 -1.11 -10.94
N ALA A 18 -24.27 -1.33 -9.85
CA ALA A 18 -22.81 -1.25 -9.77
C ALA A 18 -22.19 -2.65 -9.91
N SER A 19 -20.91 -2.75 -10.28
CA SER A 19 -20.24 -4.05 -10.22
C SER A 19 -20.00 -4.47 -8.76
N THR A 20 -20.16 -5.78 -8.47
CA THR A 20 -19.86 -6.38 -7.16
C THR A 20 -18.46 -6.03 -6.67
N ASP A 21 -17.56 -5.93 -7.63
CA ASP A 21 -16.12 -5.81 -7.48
C ASP A 21 -15.69 -4.36 -7.16
N GLU A 22 -16.34 -3.35 -7.75
CA GLU A 22 -16.21 -1.94 -7.33
C GLU A 22 -16.71 -1.72 -5.90
N LEU A 23 -17.84 -2.35 -5.52
CA LEU A 23 -18.37 -2.23 -4.16
C LEU A 23 -17.44 -2.83 -3.11
N LYS A 24 -16.80 -3.96 -3.42
CA LYS A 24 -15.75 -4.55 -2.58
C LYS A 24 -14.55 -3.63 -2.45
N LEU A 25 -14.14 -2.95 -3.53
CA LEU A 25 -13.03 -2.01 -3.51
C LEU A 25 -13.33 -0.81 -2.59
N ILE A 26 -14.47 -0.17 -2.75
CA ILE A 26 -14.92 0.91 -1.86
C ILE A 26 -14.98 0.42 -0.40
N THR A 27 -15.52 -0.78 -0.19
CA THR A 27 -15.62 -1.37 1.16
C THR A 27 -14.25 -1.62 1.76
N SER A 28 -13.27 -2.10 0.99
CA SER A 28 -11.89 -2.28 1.46
C SER A 28 -11.24 -0.95 1.87
N PHE A 29 -11.50 0.14 1.15
CA PHE A 29 -11.03 1.47 1.53
C PHE A 29 -11.68 1.93 2.85
N LEU A 30 -12.99 1.77 2.98
CA LEU A 30 -13.71 2.15 4.21
C LEU A 30 -13.28 1.31 5.41
N LEU A 31 -13.11 0.00 5.25
CA LEU A 31 -12.61 -0.92 6.28
C LEU A 31 -11.17 -0.62 6.70
N SER A 32 -10.38 0.01 5.83
CA SER A 32 -9.00 0.36 6.15
C SER A 32 -8.91 1.41 7.26
N TYR A 33 -9.92 2.26 7.47
CA TYR A 33 -9.97 3.21 8.59
C TYR A 33 -10.07 2.55 9.97
N PRO A 34 -11.07 1.68 10.26
CA PRO A 34 -11.13 0.96 11.53
C PRO A 34 -9.93 0.01 11.70
N PHE A 35 -9.47 -0.67 10.65
CA PHE A 35 -8.27 -1.51 10.74
C PHE A 35 -7.01 -0.69 11.06
N ALA A 36 -6.83 0.50 10.49
CA ALA A 36 -5.74 1.40 10.88
C ALA A 36 -5.89 1.88 12.34
N GLY A 37 -7.12 2.06 12.81
CA GLY A 37 -7.43 2.33 14.21
C GLY A 37 -7.02 1.19 15.15
N LEU A 38 -7.19 -0.07 14.73
CA LEU A 38 -6.75 -1.28 15.45
C LEU A 38 -5.24 -1.47 15.39
N LEU A 39 -4.62 -1.25 14.23
CA LEU A 39 -3.17 -1.31 14.05
C LEU A 39 -2.44 -0.36 15.01
N LYS A 40 -2.97 0.85 15.20
CA LYS A 40 -2.46 1.84 16.18
C LYS A 40 -2.61 1.41 17.65
N ARG A 41 -3.27 0.29 17.96
CA ARG A 41 -3.38 -0.27 19.31
C ARG A 41 -2.35 -1.37 19.58
N ILE A 42 -1.72 -1.90 18.52
CA ILE A 42 -0.63 -2.87 18.67
C ILE A 42 0.57 -2.15 19.29
N PRO A 43 1.22 -2.73 20.32
CA PRO A 43 2.33 -2.08 21.02
C PRO A 43 3.46 -1.63 20.09
N ASP A 44 3.97 -0.41 20.31
CA ASP A 44 5.05 0.18 19.50
C ASP A 44 6.38 -0.59 19.64
N SER A 45 6.58 -1.31 20.76
CA SER A 45 7.74 -2.18 20.98
C SER A 45 7.74 -3.47 20.16
N LYS A 46 6.65 -3.79 19.45
CA LYS A 46 6.47 -5.05 18.71
C LYS A 46 6.14 -4.80 17.23
N PRO A 47 7.07 -4.25 16.43
CA PRO A 47 6.84 -3.98 15.01
C PRO A 47 6.47 -5.24 14.20
N ALA A 48 6.99 -6.41 14.60
CA ALA A 48 6.62 -7.68 13.99
C ALA A 48 5.12 -8.00 14.10
N LEU A 49 4.46 -7.67 15.22
CA LEU A 49 3.01 -7.87 15.33
C LEU A 49 2.22 -6.90 14.45
N LYS A 50 2.74 -5.69 14.24
CA LYS A 50 2.16 -4.73 13.29
C LYS A 50 2.29 -5.25 11.86
N ASN A 51 3.45 -5.76 11.46
CA ASN A 51 3.67 -6.40 10.17
C ASN A 51 2.75 -7.62 9.98
N LEU A 52 2.60 -8.47 11.00
CA LEU A 52 1.67 -9.61 10.96
C LEU A 52 0.24 -9.16 10.69
N PHE A 53 -0.22 -8.13 11.41
CA PHE A 53 -1.55 -7.56 11.23
C PHE A 53 -1.73 -6.98 9.82
N ILE A 54 -0.74 -6.23 9.33
CA ILE A 54 -0.74 -5.63 7.99
C ILE A 54 -0.86 -6.72 6.91
N ILE A 55 -0.01 -7.75 6.99
CA ILE A 55 -0.02 -8.89 6.07
C ILE A 55 -1.36 -9.63 6.15
N GLY A 56 -1.89 -9.84 7.36
CA GLY A 56 -3.17 -10.51 7.58
C GLY A 56 -4.35 -9.77 6.95
N VAL A 57 -4.47 -8.46 7.16
CA VAL A 57 -5.54 -7.64 6.57
C VAL A 57 -5.44 -7.60 5.04
N SER A 58 -4.22 -7.42 4.50
CA SER A 58 -4.02 -7.47 3.05
C SER A 58 -4.33 -8.82 2.44
N SER A 59 -3.96 -9.92 3.12
CA SER A 59 -4.28 -11.28 2.69
C SER A 59 -5.80 -11.51 2.72
N PHE A 60 -6.50 -10.98 3.74
CA PHE A 60 -7.95 -10.99 3.79
C PHE A 60 -8.57 -10.22 2.63
N TYR A 61 -8.05 -9.03 2.28
CA TYR A 61 -8.53 -8.32 1.10
C TYR A 61 -8.32 -9.14 -0.18
N LEU A 62 -7.09 -9.57 -0.44
CA LEU A 62 -6.76 -10.27 -1.68
C LEU A 62 -7.49 -11.60 -1.84
N LEU A 63 -7.49 -12.46 -0.80
CA LEU A 63 -7.99 -13.83 -0.89
C LEU A 63 -9.41 -13.98 -0.33
N GLY A 64 -9.73 -13.27 0.74
CA GLY A 64 -11.03 -13.37 1.42
C GLY A 64 -12.11 -12.56 0.71
N LEU A 65 -11.83 -11.30 0.39
CA LEU A 65 -12.80 -10.37 -0.18
C LEU A 65 -12.91 -10.49 -1.71
N PHE A 66 -11.76 -10.56 -2.39
CA PHE A 66 -11.70 -10.58 -3.86
C PHE A 66 -11.35 -11.93 -4.49
N ASP A 67 -10.90 -12.93 -3.71
CA ASP A 67 -10.49 -14.25 -4.23
C ASP A 67 -9.43 -14.20 -5.35
N LEU A 68 -8.56 -13.18 -5.31
CA LEU A 68 -7.51 -12.91 -6.28
C LEU A 68 -6.28 -13.78 -6.03
N TRP A 69 -6.40 -15.09 -6.20
CA TRP A 69 -5.26 -16.02 -6.12
C TRP A 69 -4.20 -15.72 -7.19
N GLY A 70 -4.65 -15.58 -8.44
CA GLY A 70 -3.77 -15.19 -9.55
C GLY A 70 -3.13 -13.83 -9.32
N GLY A 71 -3.92 -12.87 -8.83
CA GLY A 71 -3.43 -11.54 -8.49
C GLY A 71 -2.39 -11.53 -7.37
N THR A 72 -2.62 -12.30 -6.31
CA THR A 72 -1.67 -12.47 -5.20
C THR A 72 -0.36 -13.08 -5.69
N ARG A 73 -0.43 -14.09 -6.57
CA ARG A 73 0.75 -14.66 -7.24
C ARG A 73 1.49 -13.61 -8.05
N THR A 74 0.79 -12.76 -8.81
CA THR A 74 1.38 -11.65 -9.56
C THR A 74 2.13 -10.67 -8.65
N LEU A 75 1.52 -10.23 -7.55
CA LEU A 75 2.20 -9.35 -6.60
C LEU A 75 3.43 -10.05 -5.98
N ALA A 76 3.30 -11.33 -5.60
CA ALA A 76 4.39 -12.11 -5.04
C ALA A 76 5.57 -12.28 -6.01
N ILE A 77 5.32 -12.56 -7.29
CA ILE A 77 6.38 -12.67 -8.31
C ILE A 77 7.15 -11.36 -8.41
N SER A 78 6.46 -10.23 -8.52
CA SER A 78 7.10 -8.91 -8.59
C SER A 78 7.94 -8.63 -7.35
N SER A 79 7.39 -8.85 -6.15
CA SER A 79 8.07 -8.57 -4.89
C SER A 79 9.27 -9.47 -4.63
N ILE A 80 9.12 -10.78 -4.82
CA ILE A 80 10.20 -11.76 -4.64
C ILE A 80 11.29 -11.50 -5.68
N GLY A 81 10.93 -11.26 -6.94
CA GLY A 81 11.87 -10.95 -7.99
C GLY A 81 12.69 -9.70 -7.68
N ALA A 82 12.05 -8.59 -7.32
CA ALA A 82 12.75 -7.35 -6.94
C ALA A 82 13.67 -7.54 -5.73
N TYR A 83 13.22 -8.26 -4.70
CA TYR A 83 14.05 -8.56 -3.53
C TYR A 83 15.26 -9.42 -3.89
N CYS A 84 15.08 -10.47 -4.69
CA CYS A 84 16.16 -11.33 -5.15
C CYS A 84 17.17 -10.57 -6.02
N ILE A 85 16.71 -9.71 -6.93
CA ILE A 85 17.58 -8.84 -7.73
C ILE A 85 18.40 -7.93 -6.80
N ALA A 86 17.73 -7.25 -5.86
CA ALA A 86 18.38 -6.38 -4.88
C ALA A 86 19.35 -7.13 -3.94
N LYS A 87 19.16 -8.43 -3.72
CA LYS A 87 20.01 -9.26 -2.86
C LYS A 87 21.22 -9.85 -3.57
N TYR A 88 21.01 -10.41 -4.77
CA TYR A 88 22.00 -11.25 -5.43
C TYR A 88 22.72 -10.56 -6.59
N VAL A 89 22.11 -9.57 -7.24
CA VAL A 89 22.75 -8.84 -8.35
C VAL A 89 23.63 -7.74 -7.79
N GLN A 90 24.90 -7.74 -8.20
CA GLN A 90 25.89 -6.73 -7.85
C GLN A 90 26.19 -5.81 -9.05
N GLY A 91 26.72 -4.63 -8.76
CA GLY A 91 27.07 -3.65 -9.79
C GLY A 91 25.99 -2.60 -10.10
N PRO A 92 26.31 -1.63 -10.97
CA PRO A 92 25.50 -0.43 -11.21
C PRO A 92 24.20 -0.70 -11.99
N PHE A 93 24.11 -1.85 -12.68
CA PHE A 93 22.93 -2.23 -13.45
C PHE A 93 21.84 -2.91 -12.61
N MET A 94 22.09 -3.25 -11.34
CA MET A 94 21.10 -3.88 -10.46
C MET A 94 19.72 -3.17 -10.45
N PRO A 95 19.62 -1.85 -10.22
CA PRO A 95 18.32 -1.18 -10.18
C PRO A 95 17.64 -1.14 -11.56
N TRP A 96 18.41 -1.08 -12.65
CA TRP A 96 17.90 -1.16 -14.02
C TRP A 96 17.32 -2.54 -14.34
N ILE A 97 18.00 -3.61 -13.94
CA ILE A 97 17.50 -4.98 -14.07
C ILE A 97 16.19 -5.14 -13.28
N GLY A 98 16.16 -4.60 -12.05
CA GLY A 98 14.95 -4.55 -11.23
C GLY A 98 13.80 -3.84 -11.93
N PHE A 99 14.05 -2.65 -12.47
CA PHE A 99 13.07 -1.86 -13.22
C PHE A 99 12.55 -2.59 -14.46
N VAL A 100 13.43 -3.13 -15.31
CA VAL A 100 13.04 -3.85 -16.53
C VAL A 100 12.23 -5.10 -16.20
N PHE A 101 12.62 -5.86 -15.17
CA PHE A 101 11.85 -7.00 -14.69
C PHE A 101 10.44 -6.60 -14.24
N LEU A 102 10.34 -5.57 -13.40
CA LEU A 102 9.07 -5.09 -12.85
C LEU A 102 8.14 -4.53 -13.92
N MET A 103 8.68 -3.68 -14.80
CA MET A 103 7.94 -3.10 -15.92
C MET A 103 7.53 -4.17 -16.92
N GLY A 104 8.43 -5.10 -17.28
CA GLY A 104 8.11 -6.20 -18.19
C GLY A 104 6.99 -7.08 -17.65
N HIS A 105 7.03 -7.43 -16.36
CA HIS A 105 5.97 -8.20 -15.73
C HIS A 105 4.63 -7.43 -15.69
N LEU A 106 4.66 -6.13 -15.41
CA LEU A 106 3.46 -5.28 -15.51
C LEU A 106 2.92 -5.24 -16.94
N SER A 107 3.77 -5.01 -17.94
CA SER A 107 3.38 -4.93 -19.35
C SER A 107 2.72 -6.22 -19.84
N VAL A 108 3.26 -7.40 -19.48
CA VAL A 108 2.64 -8.68 -19.85
C VAL A 108 1.23 -8.80 -19.26
N ASN A 109 1.05 -8.44 -17.99
CA ASN A 109 -0.27 -8.52 -17.36
C ASN A 109 -1.25 -7.48 -17.92
N GLN A 110 -0.78 -6.27 -18.23
CA GLN A 110 -1.59 -5.24 -18.89
C GLN A 110 -2.05 -5.67 -20.27
N LEU A 111 -1.15 -6.23 -21.08
CA LEU A 111 -1.49 -6.74 -22.42
C LEU A 111 -2.48 -7.91 -22.33
N ALA A 112 -2.23 -8.88 -21.44
CA ALA A 112 -3.17 -9.98 -21.20
C ALA A 112 -4.56 -9.47 -20.81
N ARG A 113 -4.63 -8.43 -19.95
CA ARG A 113 -5.87 -7.78 -19.56
C ARG A 113 -6.58 -7.11 -20.73
N GLN A 114 -5.83 -6.37 -21.54
CA GLN A 114 -6.36 -5.70 -22.75
C GLN A 114 -6.92 -6.70 -23.75
N PHE A 115 -6.30 -7.87 -23.92
CA PHE A 115 -6.81 -8.92 -24.82
C PHE A 115 -8.11 -9.57 -24.32
N VAL A 116 -8.30 -9.67 -23.00
CA VAL A 116 -9.55 -10.21 -22.42
C VAL A 116 -10.70 -9.20 -22.53
N ASN A 117 -10.42 -7.90 -22.42
CA ASN A 117 -11.37 -6.79 -22.63
C ASN A 117 -12.71 -6.90 -21.88
N ASP A 118 -12.68 -7.40 -20.64
CA ASP A 118 -13.88 -7.51 -19.79
C ASP A 118 -13.85 -6.45 -18.67
N PRO A 119 -14.63 -5.36 -18.74
CA PRO A 119 -14.61 -4.29 -17.74
C PRO A 119 -15.16 -4.69 -16.35
N GLY A 120 -15.84 -5.83 -16.21
CA GLY A 120 -16.50 -6.24 -14.96
C GLY A 120 -15.60 -6.92 -13.92
N VAL A 121 -14.38 -7.30 -14.30
CA VAL A 121 -13.43 -8.03 -13.42
C VAL A 121 -12.50 -7.03 -12.70
N VAL A 122 -12.41 -7.10 -11.36
CA VAL A 122 -11.46 -6.28 -10.60
C VAL A 122 -10.04 -6.44 -11.13
N ASP A 123 -9.44 -5.28 -11.36
CA ASP A 123 -8.12 -5.16 -11.91
C ASP A 123 -7.04 -5.22 -10.81
N ILE A 124 -6.45 -6.40 -10.61
CA ILE A 124 -5.24 -6.51 -9.77
C ILE A 124 -4.09 -5.68 -10.34
N THR A 125 -4.10 -5.34 -11.64
CA THR A 125 -3.01 -4.58 -12.22
C THR A 125 -2.94 -3.17 -11.63
N GLY A 126 -4.03 -2.59 -11.13
CA GLY A 126 -3.99 -1.36 -10.32
C GLY A 126 -3.11 -1.49 -9.06
N ALA A 127 -3.28 -2.59 -8.30
CA ALA A 127 -2.39 -2.90 -7.18
C ALA A 127 -0.94 -3.17 -7.65
N GLN A 128 -0.78 -3.82 -8.81
CA GLN A 128 0.53 -4.06 -9.40
C GLN A 128 1.23 -2.76 -9.81
N MET A 129 0.50 -1.77 -10.33
CA MET A 129 1.05 -0.45 -10.70
C MET A 129 1.64 0.25 -9.47
N VAL A 130 0.88 0.30 -8.37
CA VAL A 130 1.35 0.88 -7.10
C VAL A 130 2.57 0.12 -6.60
N LEU A 131 2.55 -1.21 -6.69
CA LEU A 131 3.65 -2.05 -6.25
C LEU A 131 4.92 -1.87 -7.10
N VAL A 132 4.81 -1.71 -8.42
CA VAL A 132 5.96 -1.49 -9.30
C VAL A 132 6.68 -0.18 -8.96
N MET A 133 5.94 0.89 -8.65
CA MET A 133 6.54 2.14 -8.18
C MET A 133 7.37 1.92 -6.90
N LYS A 134 6.77 1.25 -5.91
CA LYS A 134 7.41 0.90 -4.63
C LYS A 134 8.66 0.04 -4.80
N LEU A 135 8.56 -1.02 -5.59
CA LEU A 135 9.66 -1.97 -5.78
C LEU A 135 10.79 -1.40 -6.65
N SER A 136 10.46 -0.56 -7.64
CA SER A 136 11.48 0.14 -8.43
C SER A 136 12.27 1.09 -7.54
N ALA A 137 11.58 1.91 -6.75
CA ALA A 137 12.22 2.79 -5.76
C ALA A 137 13.06 1.98 -4.74
N PHE A 138 12.55 0.84 -4.27
CA PHE A 138 13.31 -0.06 -3.40
C PHE A 138 14.65 -0.51 -4.03
N CYS A 139 14.66 -0.93 -5.30
CA CYS A 139 15.91 -1.32 -5.97
C CYS A 139 16.88 -0.15 -6.09
N TRP A 140 16.40 1.06 -6.42
CA TRP A 140 17.24 2.27 -6.46
C TRP A 140 17.78 2.64 -5.08
N ASN A 141 16.95 2.60 -4.05
CA ASN A 141 17.34 2.88 -2.67
C ASN A 141 18.40 1.88 -2.15
N VAL A 142 18.33 0.61 -2.57
CA VAL A 142 19.38 -0.38 -2.30
C VAL A 142 20.66 -0.07 -3.08
N ALA A 143 20.55 0.39 -4.33
CA ALA A 143 21.71 0.80 -5.11
C ALA A 143 22.44 1.98 -4.46
N ASP A 144 21.70 3.01 -4.04
CA ASP A 144 22.24 4.16 -3.30
C ASP A 144 22.89 3.72 -1.99
N GLY A 145 22.30 2.76 -1.27
CA GLY A 145 22.85 2.18 -0.04
C GLY A 145 24.18 1.44 -0.20
N ARG A 146 24.61 1.15 -1.44
CA ARG A 146 25.91 0.54 -1.76
C ARG A 146 26.98 1.56 -2.15
N GLN A 147 26.61 2.82 -2.39
CA GLN A 147 27.55 3.86 -2.78
C GLN A 147 28.18 4.55 -1.55
N PRO A 148 29.37 5.15 -1.72
CA PRO A 148 29.96 6.01 -0.69
C PRO A 148 29.03 7.18 -0.37
N GLU A 149 28.85 7.47 0.92
CA GLU A 149 27.96 8.54 1.37
C GLU A 149 28.38 9.92 0.83
N ALA A 150 29.67 10.13 0.54
CA ALA A 150 30.17 11.38 -0.05
C ALA A 150 29.61 11.65 -1.47
N GLU A 151 29.21 10.61 -2.19
CA GLU A 151 28.72 10.70 -3.57
C GLU A 151 27.19 10.85 -3.66
N LEU A 152 26.49 10.68 -2.54
CA LEU A 152 25.03 10.74 -2.49
C LEU A 152 24.53 12.17 -2.26
N SER A 153 23.48 12.55 -2.98
CA SER A 153 22.69 13.75 -2.65
C SER A 153 22.01 13.61 -1.29
N GLY A 154 21.57 14.74 -0.70
CA GLY A 154 20.85 14.72 0.58
C GLY A 154 19.62 13.81 0.57
N PHE A 155 18.85 13.83 -0.54
CA PHE A 155 17.70 12.95 -0.73
C PHE A 155 18.10 11.47 -0.78
N GLN A 156 19.11 11.12 -1.57
CA GLN A 156 19.57 9.72 -1.66
C GLN A 156 20.09 9.21 -0.32
N LYS A 157 20.79 10.04 0.47
CA LYS A 157 21.24 9.67 1.83
C LYS A 157 20.08 9.30 2.74
N GLU A 158 19.01 10.08 2.70
CA GLU A 158 17.81 9.84 3.52
C GLU A 158 17.11 8.53 3.13
N ARG A 159 17.14 8.17 1.85
CA ARG A 159 16.41 7.02 1.28
C ARG A 159 17.25 5.76 1.10
N ALA A 160 18.57 5.85 1.23
CA ALA A 160 19.51 4.76 1.04
C ALA A 160 19.24 3.56 1.98
N ILE A 161 19.12 2.37 1.41
CA ILE A 161 18.95 1.11 2.14
C ILE A 161 20.32 0.42 2.24
N LYS A 162 21.07 0.77 3.28
CA LYS A 162 22.41 0.22 3.56
C LYS A 162 22.39 -1.27 3.95
N LYS A 163 21.27 -1.73 4.53
CA LYS A 163 21.06 -3.13 4.91
C LYS A 163 19.69 -3.58 4.43
N LEU A 164 19.67 -4.67 3.66
CA LEU A 164 18.42 -5.24 3.18
C LEU A 164 17.50 -5.64 4.34
N PRO A 165 16.18 -5.39 4.23
CA PRO A 165 15.24 -5.79 5.26
C PRO A 165 15.06 -7.29 5.30
N GLY A 166 14.63 -7.81 6.46
CA GLY A 166 14.17 -9.18 6.56
C GLY A 166 12.92 -9.40 5.69
N TRP A 167 12.72 -10.64 5.24
CA TRP A 167 11.56 -11.00 4.39
C TRP A 167 10.22 -10.61 5.00
N PHE A 168 10.10 -10.71 6.32
CA PHE A 168 8.86 -10.40 7.01
C PHE A 168 8.54 -8.90 7.05
N ASP A 169 9.55 -8.05 7.29
CA ASP A 169 9.38 -6.59 7.25
C ASP A 169 9.12 -6.11 5.82
N PHE A 170 9.81 -6.72 4.85
CA PHE A 170 9.57 -6.47 3.43
C PHE A 170 8.17 -6.90 2.99
N ALA A 171 7.65 -8.02 3.49
CA ALA A 171 6.28 -8.44 3.22
C ALA A 171 5.25 -7.45 3.80
N GLY A 172 5.48 -6.92 5.00
CA GLY A 172 4.66 -5.85 5.56
C GLY A 172 4.67 -4.58 4.70
N TYR A 173 5.85 -4.20 4.19
CA TYR A 173 5.99 -3.08 3.27
C TYR A 173 5.19 -3.30 1.98
N VAL A 174 5.38 -4.43 1.32
CA VAL A 174 4.71 -4.80 0.07
C VAL A 174 3.19 -4.82 0.27
N LEU A 175 2.73 -5.52 1.30
CA LEU A 175 1.33 -5.76 1.61
C LEU A 175 0.75 -4.72 2.57
N PHE A 176 1.13 -3.44 2.43
CA PHE A 176 0.58 -2.40 3.29
C PHE A 176 -0.88 -2.09 2.92
N PHE A 177 -1.83 -2.68 3.65
CA PHE A 177 -3.26 -2.63 3.31
C PHE A 177 -3.83 -1.21 3.06
N PRO A 178 -3.43 -0.14 3.78
CA PRO A 178 -3.97 1.19 3.54
C PRO A 178 -3.63 1.75 2.15
N SER A 179 -2.58 1.23 1.51
CA SER A 179 -2.14 1.69 0.18
C SER A 179 -2.10 0.57 -0.86
N LEU A 180 -2.70 -0.59 -0.58
CA LEU A 180 -2.52 -1.79 -1.40
C LEU A 180 -3.08 -1.61 -2.82
N PHE A 181 -4.29 -1.05 -2.94
CA PHE A 181 -5.01 -0.96 -4.22
C PHE A 181 -4.88 0.39 -4.92
N ALA A 182 -4.92 1.52 -4.20
CA ALA A 182 -4.84 2.85 -4.81
C ALA A 182 -4.17 3.92 -3.92
N GLY A 183 -3.42 3.51 -2.91
CA GLY A 183 -2.71 4.50 -2.07
C GLY A 183 -1.44 4.99 -2.74
N PRO A 184 -0.89 6.12 -2.27
CA PRO A 184 0.37 6.62 -2.80
C PRO A 184 1.46 5.55 -2.60
N ALA A 185 2.36 5.47 -3.58
CA ALA A 185 3.61 4.77 -3.38
C ALA A 185 4.46 5.51 -2.33
N PHE A 186 5.24 4.76 -1.58
CA PHE A 186 6.19 5.28 -0.59
C PHE A 186 7.38 4.35 -0.49
N ASP A 187 8.48 4.87 0.05
CA ASP A 187 9.73 4.15 0.15
C ASP A 187 9.76 3.22 1.36
N TYR A 188 10.56 2.15 1.26
CA TYR A 188 10.77 1.23 2.37
C TYR A 188 11.33 1.94 3.62
N VAL A 189 12.12 3.00 3.45
CA VAL A 189 12.67 3.76 4.59
C VAL A 189 11.55 4.44 5.38
N ASP A 190 10.59 5.09 4.72
CA ASP A 190 9.42 5.67 5.41
C ASP A 190 8.62 4.59 6.12
N TYR A 191 8.40 3.45 5.45
CA TYR A 191 7.70 2.32 6.05
C TYR A 191 8.37 1.84 7.33
N LYS A 192 9.70 1.68 7.27
CA LYS A 192 10.50 1.22 8.39
C LYS A 192 10.45 2.23 9.55
N GLN A 193 10.66 3.50 9.27
CA GLN A 193 10.61 4.53 10.30
C GLN A 193 9.20 4.68 10.90
N TRP A 194 8.16 4.47 10.10
CA TRP A 194 6.77 4.51 10.54
C TRP A 194 6.41 3.30 11.42
N ILE A 195 6.78 2.08 11.02
CA ILE A 195 6.44 0.86 11.76
C ILE A 195 7.19 0.80 13.10
N GLU A 196 8.46 1.23 13.10
CA GLU A 196 9.32 1.37 14.28
C GLU A 196 9.01 2.63 15.09
N THR A 197 8.16 3.52 14.58
CA THR A 197 7.74 4.80 15.18
C THR A 197 8.87 5.81 15.43
N THR A 198 10.03 5.61 14.80
CA THR A 198 11.20 6.50 14.92
C THR A 198 10.97 7.84 14.22
N MET A 199 10.14 7.89 13.17
CA MET A 199 9.77 9.16 12.52
C MET A 199 8.98 10.12 13.43
N PHE A 200 8.45 9.64 14.56
CA PHE A 200 7.72 10.45 15.54
C PHE A 200 8.59 10.88 16.73
N GLU A 201 9.87 10.48 16.73
CA GLU A 201 10.80 10.86 17.78
C GLU A 201 11.23 12.32 17.57
N VAL A 202 11.26 13.06 18.67
CA VAL A 202 11.66 14.46 18.66
C VAL A 202 13.17 14.49 18.95
N PRO A 203 13.98 15.23 18.16
CA PRO A 203 15.41 15.33 18.40
C PRO A 203 15.73 15.81 19.84
N PRO A 204 16.85 15.35 20.42
CA PRO A 204 17.32 15.86 21.71
C PRO A 204 17.49 17.39 21.68
N GLY A 205 16.92 18.08 22.67
CA GLY A 205 17.03 19.54 22.80
C GLY A 205 15.88 20.37 22.23
N VAL A 206 14.87 19.74 21.61
CA VAL A 206 13.63 20.43 21.24
C VAL A 206 12.69 20.47 22.45
N ASP A 207 12.11 21.65 22.70
CA ASP A 207 11.14 21.86 23.78
C ASP A 207 10.01 20.80 23.76
N PRO A 208 9.83 20.02 24.85
CA PRO A 208 8.76 19.04 24.98
C PRO A 208 7.34 19.59 24.70
N SER A 209 7.12 20.90 24.87
CA SER A 209 5.85 21.58 24.57
C SER A 209 5.48 21.53 23.08
N LYS A 210 6.48 21.40 22.18
CA LYS A 210 6.28 21.28 20.73
C LYS A 210 5.93 19.86 20.28
N LYS A 211 5.94 18.88 21.20
CA LYS A 211 5.63 17.49 20.87
C LYS A 211 4.15 17.35 20.54
N ALA A 212 3.85 16.73 19.40
CA ALA A 212 2.47 16.46 19.02
C ALA A 212 1.77 15.61 20.09
N PRO A 213 0.50 15.92 20.43
CA PRO A 213 -0.20 15.23 21.50
C PRO A 213 -0.39 13.76 21.15
N THR A 214 0.04 12.88 22.05
CA THR A 214 -0.16 11.43 21.94
C THR A 214 -1.34 10.99 22.83
N ARG A 215 -1.68 9.69 22.80
CA ARG A 215 -2.74 9.13 23.67
C ARG A 215 -2.26 7.81 24.26
N LYS A 216 -2.24 7.73 25.59
CA LYS A 216 -1.65 6.62 26.37
C LYS A 216 -0.14 6.51 26.09
N LEU A 217 0.43 5.31 26.25
CA LEU A 217 1.86 5.00 26.07
C LEU A 217 2.33 4.95 24.60
N ARG A 218 1.62 5.57 23.66
CA ARG A 218 1.92 5.47 22.22
C ARG A 218 2.80 6.61 21.75
N LYS A 219 3.73 6.32 20.85
CA LYS A 219 4.57 7.32 20.17
C LYS A 219 3.83 8.02 19.03
N ILE A 220 2.86 7.36 18.40
CA ILE A 220 2.10 7.90 17.28
C ILE A 220 1.19 9.07 17.73
N PRO A 221 1.24 10.24 17.06
CA PRO A 221 0.37 11.38 17.35
C PRO A 221 -1.13 11.09 17.15
N ARG A 222 -1.98 11.87 17.82
CA ARG A 222 -3.43 11.81 17.64
C ARG A 222 -3.82 12.21 16.21
N SER A 223 -4.09 11.20 15.39
CA SER A 223 -4.42 11.35 13.97
C SER A 223 -5.83 10.83 13.62
N GLY A 224 -6.62 10.43 14.61
CA GLY A 224 -7.98 9.90 14.40
C GLY A 224 -8.94 10.94 13.83
N THR A 225 -9.09 12.09 14.49
CA THR A 225 -9.99 13.17 14.05
C THR A 225 -9.63 13.71 12.66
N PRO A 226 -8.35 14.03 12.36
CA PRO A 226 -7.96 14.46 11.01
C PRO A 226 -8.27 13.40 9.94
N ALA A 227 -8.03 12.11 10.25
CA ALA A 227 -8.32 11.02 9.31
C ALA A 227 -9.82 10.88 9.03
N MET A 228 -10.67 10.96 10.07
CA MET A 228 -12.13 10.92 9.91
C MET A 228 -12.66 12.13 9.14
N TRP A 229 -12.09 13.32 9.35
CA TRP A 229 -12.46 14.50 8.58
C TRP A 229 -12.10 14.36 7.10
N LYS A 230 -10.91 13.81 6.78
CA LYS A 230 -10.53 13.51 5.40
C LYS A 230 -11.44 12.46 4.76
N ALA A 231 -11.85 11.43 5.51
CA ALA A 231 -12.82 10.43 5.05
C ALA A 231 -14.18 11.07 4.73
N ALA A 232 -14.71 11.88 5.65
CA ALA A 232 -15.99 12.57 5.49
C ALA A 232 -15.95 13.55 4.31
N ALA A 233 -14.87 14.33 4.18
CA ALA A 233 -14.67 15.23 3.04
C ALA A 233 -14.60 14.45 1.72
N GLY A 234 -13.88 13.33 1.67
CA GLY A 234 -13.82 12.46 0.49
C GLY A 234 -15.19 11.92 0.08
N LEU A 235 -15.96 11.39 1.04
CA LEU A 235 -17.34 10.93 0.81
C LEU A 235 -18.25 12.06 0.34
N PHE A 236 -18.13 13.25 0.93
CA PHE A 236 -18.88 14.42 0.50
C PHE A 236 -18.59 14.77 -0.96
N TRP A 237 -17.32 14.81 -1.37
CA TRP A 237 -16.94 15.10 -2.76
C TRP A 237 -17.44 14.02 -3.74
N ILE A 238 -17.39 12.74 -3.36
CA ILE A 238 -17.93 11.65 -4.17
C ILE A 238 -19.45 11.85 -4.37
N LEU A 239 -20.19 12.12 -3.30
CA LEU A 239 -21.65 12.33 -3.38
C LEU A 239 -22.01 13.57 -4.20
N LEU A 240 -21.25 14.66 -4.06
CA LEU A 240 -21.43 15.87 -4.85
C LEU A 240 -21.19 15.60 -6.34
N PHE A 241 -20.10 14.88 -6.66
CA PHE A 241 -19.76 14.51 -8.04
C PHE A 241 -20.83 13.62 -8.68
N LEU A 242 -21.31 12.61 -7.96
CA LEU A 242 -22.41 11.76 -8.43
C LEU A 242 -23.72 12.55 -8.63
N SER A 243 -24.00 13.51 -7.75
CA SER A 243 -25.18 14.38 -7.88
C SER A 243 -25.07 15.29 -9.10
N PHE A 244 -23.88 15.84 -9.37
CA PHE A 244 -23.61 16.64 -10.56
C PHE A 244 -23.76 15.84 -11.86
N LEU A 245 -23.26 14.60 -11.89
CA LEU A 245 -23.40 13.70 -13.04
C LEU A 245 -24.86 13.30 -13.31
N ARG A 246 -25.67 13.10 -12.26
CA ARG A 246 -27.12 12.90 -12.42
C ARG A 246 -27.82 14.16 -12.95
N GLY A 247 -27.46 15.33 -12.43
CA GLY A 247 -28.01 16.62 -12.87
C GLY A 247 -27.69 16.99 -14.32
N THR A 248 -26.66 16.38 -14.92
CA THR A 248 -26.26 16.60 -16.32
C THR A 248 -26.83 15.55 -17.29
N GLY A 249 -27.59 14.56 -16.80
CA GLY A 249 -28.17 13.49 -17.63
C GLY A 249 -27.15 12.47 -18.15
N LEU A 250 -25.91 12.49 -17.65
CA LEU A 250 -24.83 11.57 -18.03
C LEU A 250 -24.94 10.20 -17.35
N ILE A 251 -25.69 10.13 -16.24
CA ILE A 251 -25.99 8.89 -15.52
C ILE A 251 -27.47 8.95 -15.12
N SER A 252 -28.26 7.98 -15.59
CA SER A 252 -29.69 7.81 -15.26
C SER A 252 -29.89 7.27 -13.85
#